data_AF-A0AAV6XXI8-F1
#
_entry.id   AF-A0AAV6XXI8-F1
#
_cell.length_a   1.000
_cell.length_b   1.000
_cell.length_c   1.000
_cell.angle_alpha   90.00
_cell.angle_beta   90.00
_cell.angle_gamma   90.00
#
_symmetry.space_group_name_H-M   'P 1'
#
loop_
_entity.id
_entity.type
_entity.pdbx_description
1 polymer ?
#
loop_
_entity_poly.entity_id
_entity_poly.type
_entity_poly.pdbx_seq_one_letter_code
_entity_poly.pdbx_strand_id
1 'polypeptide(L)' 'MPEVIVIEKVLQHGEHTSCMKPDLRISLDVEAIESESKSKSCSRNLLLRKVFHGRLLDFSKSHPEISRKLVGLKLVTN' A
#
# COMPACT_ATOMS: atom_id res chain seq x y z
N MET A 1 0.72 -5.36 3.25
CA MET A 1 0.92 -5.75 1.85
C MET A 1 2.20 -5.10 1.32
N PRO A 2 3.36 -5.33 1.97
CA PRO A 2 4.64 -4.76 1.53
C PRO A 2 5.11 -5.34 0.19
N GLU A 3 4.73 -6.57 -0.14
CA GLU A 3 5.24 -7.33 -1.29
C GLU A 3 4.93 -6.70 -2.66
N VAL A 4 3.95 -5.80 -2.74
CA VAL A 4 3.58 -5.09 -3.98
C VAL A 4 4.35 -3.78 -4.12
N ILE A 5 4.85 -3.23 -3.02
CA ILE A 5 5.47 -1.90 -3.00
C ILE A 5 6.93 -2.07 -3.45
N VAL A 6 7.23 -1.52 -4.63
CA VAL A 6 8.58 -1.48 -5.17
C VAL A 6 9.16 -0.11 -4.88
N ILE A 7 10.32 -0.09 -4.22
CA ILE A 7 11.06 1.11 -3.89
C ILE A 7 12.42 1.03 -4.57
N GLU A 8 12.66 1.91 -5.53
CA GLU A 8 13.92 1.96 -6.27
C GLU A 8 14.67 3.23 -5.89
N LYS A 9 15.94 3.07 -5.51
CA LYS A 9 16.86 4.19 -5.38
C LYS A 9 17.32 4.61 -6.77
N VAL A 10 16.98 5.83 -7.16
CA VAL A 10 17.36 6.39 -8.44
C VAL A 10 18.28 7.60 -8.23
N LEU A 11 19.12 7.89 -9.22
CA LEU A 11 19.89 9.13 -9.28
C LEU A 11 19.25 9.99 -10.37
N GLN A 12 18.77 11.16 -9.98
CA GLN A 12 18.19 12.15 -10.89
C GLN A 12 19.21 13.26 -11.11
N HIS A 13 19.49 13.59 -12.37
CA HIS A 13 20.34 14.73 -12.70
C HIS A 13 19.59 16.04 -12.41
N GLY A 14 20.15 16.89 -11.54
CA GLY A 14 19.63 18.21 -11.26
C GLY A 14 20.10 19.22 -12.31
N GLU A 15 19.20 19.67 -13.18
CA GLU A 15 19.53 20.61 -14.27
C GLU A 15 20.11 21.94 -13.76
N HIS A 16 19.63 22.45 -12.63
CA HIS A 16 20.10 23.72 -12.06
C HIS A 16 21.47 23.64 -11.39
N THR A 17 21.85 22.48 -10.88
CA THR A 17 23.07 22.29 -10.07
C THR A 17 24.11 21.42 -10.76
N SER A 18 23.77 20.84 -11.92
CA SER A 18 24.57 19.86 -12.66
C SER A 18 25.03 18.66 -11.81
N CYS A 19 24.34 18.37 -10.70
CA CYS A 19 24.72 17.31 -9.77
C CYS A 19 23.70 16.16 -9.77
N MET A 20 24.16 14.96 -9.41
CA MET A 20 23.28 13.80 -9.23
C MET A 20 22.61 13.88 -7.86
N LYS A 21 21.28 13.90 -7.85
CA LYS A 21 20.47 13.90 -6.64
C LYS A 21 19.92 12.50 -6.40
N PRO A 22 20.10 11.91 -5.20
CA PRO A 22 19.43 10.67 -4.86
C PRO A 22 17.92 10.93 -4.73
N ASP A 23 17.13 10.05 -5.32
CA ASP A 23 15.67 10.08 -5.24
C ASP A 23 15.12 8.66 -5.08
N LEU A 24 13.86 8.54 -4.70
CA LEU A 24 13.16 7.28 -4.50
C LEU A 24 11.97 7.20 -5.45
N ARG A 25 12.01 6.24 -6.38
CA ARG A 25 10.85 5.90 -7.20
C ARG A 25 10.04 4.84 -6.48
N ILE A 26 8.77 5.16 -6.21
CA ILE A 26 7.82 4.24 -5.59
C ILE A 26 6.83 3.80 -6.66
N SER A 27 6.69 2.49 -6.85
CA SER A 27 5.74 1.89 -7.79
C SER A 27 5.05 0.67 -7.16
N LEU A 28 4.02 0.17 -7.83
CA LEU A 28 3.27 -1.01 -7.41
C LEU A 28 3.44 -2.13 -8.43
N ASP A 29 4.04 -3.23 -8.02
CA ASP A 29 4.09 -4.47 -8.81
C ASP A 29 2.95 -5.39 -8.41
N VAL A 30 1.87 -5.35 -9.19
CA VAL A 30 0.65 -6.12 -8.90
C VAL A 30 0.80 -7.60 -9.21
N GLU A 31 1.83 -7.98 -9.99
CA GLU A 31 2.12 -9.39 -10.30
C GLU A 31 2.79 -10.11 -9.11
N ALA A 32 3.29 -9.35 -8.13
CA ALA A 32 3.81 -9.89 -6.87
C ALA A 32 2.71 -10.54 -5.99
N ILE A 33 1.42 -10.33 -6.29
CA ILE A 33 0.33 -11.04 -5.64
C ILE A 33 -0.04 -12.27 -6.48
N GLU A 34 0.30 -13.46 -5.97
CA GLU A 34 -0.26 -14.70 -6.49
C GLU A 34 -1.78 -14.73 -6.24
N SER A 35 -2.57 -14.66 -7.31
CA SER A 35 -4.03 -14.78 -7.25
C SER A 35 -4.43 -16.21 -7.61
N GLU A 36 -5.10 -16.91 -6.69
CA GLU A 36 -5.70 -18.24 -6.90
C GLU A 36 -6.76 -18.24 -8.02
N SER A 37 -7.36 -17.10 -8.33
CA SER A 37 -8.45 -16.99 -9.30
C SER A 37 -8.00 -16.27 -10.58
N LYS A 38 -7.59 -17.03 -11.60
CA LYS A 38 -7.45 -16.55 -12.99
C LYS A 38 -8.80 -16.19 -13.66
N SER A 39 -9.81 -15.81 -12.88
CA SER A 39 -11.12 -15.42 -13.39
C SER A 39 -11.06 -13.98 -13.92
N LYS A 40 -10.98 -13.88 -15.25
CA LYS A 40 -11.03 -12.67 -16.06
C LYS A 40 -12.26 -11.80 -15.72
N SER A 41 -12.16 -10.85 -14.79
CA SER A 41 -13.12 -9.74 -14.64
C SER A 41 -12.71 -8.72 -13.55
N CYS A 42 -11.99 -9.16 -12.52
CA CYS A 42 -11.57 -8.25 -11.45
C CYS A 42 -10.37 -7.40 -11.92
N SER A 43 -10.48 -6.07 -11.93
CA SER A 43 -9.32 -5.22 -12.20
C SER A 43 -8.23 -5.49 -11.16
N ARG A 44 -6.96 -5.51 -11.57
CA ARG A 44 -5.81 -5.76 -10.67
C ARG A 44 -5.79 -4.83 -9.45
N ASN A 45 -6.24 -3.59 -9.61
CA ASN A 45 -6.44 -2.64 -8.50
C ASN A 45 -7.53 -3.08 -7.50
N LEU A 46 -8.61 -3.70 -7.98
CA LEU A 46 -9.66 -4.24 -7.11
C LEU A 46 -9.17 -5.44 -6.30
N LEU A 47 -8.31 -6.28 -6.87
CA LEU A 47 -7.64 -7.37 -6.15
C LEU A 47 -6.77 -6.82 -5.01
N LEU A 48 -5.92 -5.83 -5.29
CA LEU A 48 -5.09 -5.16 -4.28
C LEU A 48 -5.93 -4.60 -3.13
N ARG A 49 -7.04 -3.93 -3.45
CA ARG A 49 -7.93 -3.38 -2.43
C ARG A 49 -8.53 -4.47 -1.55
N LYS A 50 -8.94 -5.61 -2.12
CA LYS A 50 -9.48 -6.74 -1.37
C LYS A 50 -8.44 -7.37 -0.44
N VAL A 51 -7.23 -7.64 -0.95
CA VAL A 51 -6.14 -8.23 -0.16
C VAL A 51 -5.73 -7.30 0.96
N PHE A 52 -5.53 -6.01 0.66
CA PHE A 52 -5.19 -5.00 1.65
C PHE A 52 -6.26 -4.89 2.75
N HIS A 53 -7.54 -4.83 2.37
CA HIS A 53 -8.65 -4.78 3.31
C HIS A 53 -8.72 -6.03 4.20
N GLY A 54 -8.56 -7.22 3.63
CA GLY A 54 -8.53 -8.47 4.39
C GLY A 54 -7.45 -8.46 5.46
N ARG A 55 -6.21 -8.12 5.09
CA ARG A 55 -5.10 -8.03 6.05
C ARG A 55 -5.30 -6.96 7.11
N LEU A 56 -5.91 -5.82 6.76
CA LEU A 56 -6.21 -4.76 7.73
C LEU A 56 -7.27 -5.20 8.73
N LEU A 57 -8.29 -5.94 8.28
CA LEU A 57 -9.30 -6.53 9.15
C LEU A 57 -8.68 -7.55 10.11
N ASP A 58 -7.81 -8.42 9.61
CA ASP A 58 -7.11 -9.41 10.44
C ASP A 58 -6.19 -8.73 11.46
N PHE A 59 -5.50 -7.66 11.06
CA PHE A 59 -4.70 -6.83 11.96
C PHE A 59 -5.56 -6.17 13.05
N SER A 60 -6.73 -5.63 12.70
CA SER A 60 -7.67 -5.02 13.64
C SER A 60 -8.23 -6.04 14.65
N LYS A 61 -8.46 -7.28 14.22
CA LYS A 61 -8.92 -8.37 15.09
C LYS A 61 -7.83 -8.84 16.05
N SER A 62 -6.58 -8.90 15.60
CA SER A 62 -5.44 -9.30 16.44
C SER A 62 -4.99 -8.23 17.43
N HIS A 63 -5.34 -6.96 17.20
CA HIS A 63 -4.97 -5.82 18.06
C HIS A 63 -6.22 -5.03 18.53
N PRO A 64 -7.03 -5.60 19.44
CA PRO A 64 -8.28 -4.98 19.92
C PRO A 64 -8.08 -3.63 20.64
N GLU A 65 -6.89 -3.32 21.12
CA GLU A 65 -6.49 -2.02 21.66
C GLU A 65 -6.47 -0.91 20.60
N ILE A 66 -6.12 -1.25 19.34
CA ILE A 66 -6.12 -0.31 18.21
C ILE A 66 -7.57 -0.03 17.79
N SER A 67 -8.39 -1.08 17.75
CA SER A 67 -9.83 -0.97 17.45
C SER A 67 -10.56 -0.05 18.44
N ARG A 68 -10.21 -0.10 19.73
CA ARG A 68 -10.78 0.82 20.74
C ARG A 68 -10.38 2.29 20.53
N LYS A 69 -9.15 2.57 20.07
CA LYS A 69 -8.70 3.95 19.80
C LYS A 69 -9.35 4.57 18.56
N LEU A 70 -9.60 3.78 17.52
CA LEU A 70 -10.27 4.25 16.30
C LEU A 70 -11.76 4.58 16.51
N VAL A 71 -12.44 3.89 17.43
CA VAL A 71 -13.83 4.23 17.81
C VAL A 71 -13.89 5.56 18.56
N GLY A 72 -12.86 5.92 19.32
CA GLY A 72 -12.77 7.23 19.99
C GLY A 72 -12.69 8.42 19.02
N LEU A 73 -12.15 8.23 17.81
CA LEU A 73 -12.07 9.27 16.77
C LEU A 73 -13.40 9.48 16.02
N LYS A 74 -14.36 8.55 16.10
CA LYS A 74 -15.69 8.69 15.47
C LYS A 74 -16.70 9.47 16.33
N LEU A 75 -16.37 9.81 17.58
CA LEU A 75 -17.24 10.61 18.46
C LEU A 75 -16.97 12.12 18.38
N VAL A 76 -16.10 12.57 17.47
CA VAL A 76 -15.81 14.01 17.24
C VAL A 76 -16.11 14.36 15.78
N THR A 77 -17.36 14.20 15.38
CA THR A 77 -17.94 14.93 14.25
C THR A 77 -19.31 15.42 14.70
N ASN A 78 -19.32 16.64 15.26
CA ASN A 78 -20.51 17.49 15.33
C ASN A 78 -20.80 18.06 13.94
#